data_AF-A0A9D9XED7-F1
#
_entry.id   AF-A0A9D9XED7-F1
#
_cell.length_a   1.000
_cell.length_b   1.000
_cell.length_c   1.000
_cell.angle_alpha   90.00
_cell.angle_beta   90.00
_cell.angle_gamma   90.00
#
_symmetry.space_group_name_H-M   'P 1'
#
loop_
_entity.id
_entity.type
_entity.pdbx_description
1 polymer ?
#
loop_
_entity_poly.entity_id
_entity_poly.type
_entity_poly.pdbx_seq_one_letter_code
_entity_poly.pdbx_strand_id
1 'polypeptide(L)'
;MTLLQRYAPLLFVLLWSTGFIGARLGLPHAEPLTFLLLRYAVVIVLLAAVAAAMRAPWPKTARAWLHIGVSGVLVHAIYLGGVFVAISRGLPAGVSSVVVGIQPLLTAAVAGWLLGESVTRKQWLGLALGFLGVVLVVQAKFGMEFGWSALLPAVLALLGITSGTIYQKRFCPHFDLRTGAVAQFLPTLLL
;
A
#
# COMPACT_ATOMS: atom_id res chain seq x y z
N MET A 1 -6.18 -17.21 19.68
CA MET A 1 -6.21 -16.55 18.36
C MET A 1 -7.36 -17.16 17.58
N THR A 2 -8.30 -16.35 17.09
CA THR A 2 -9.40 -16.87 16.26
C THR A 2 -8.83 -17.41 14.94
N LEU A 3 -9.48 -18.41 14.30
CA LEU A 3 -9.02 -18.95 13.02
C LEU A 3 -8.78 -17.85 11.99
N LEU A 4 -9.63 -16.82 11.98
CA LEU A 4 -9.50 -15.64 11.13
C LEU A 4 -8.16 -14.91 11.31
N GLN A 5 -7.70 -14.71 12.54
CA GLN A 5 -6.41 -14.03 12.82
C GLN A 5 -5.21 -14.83 12.31
N ARG A 6 -5.31 -16.17 12.28
CA ARG A 6 -4.24 -17.05 11.79
C ARG A 6 -4.09 -16.99 10.27
N TYR A 7 -5.21 -16.89 9.54
CA TYR A 7 -5.22 -16.89 8.07
C TYR A 7 -5.30 -15.49 7.44
N ALA A 8 -5.55 -14.44 8.23
CA ALA A 8 -5.63 -13.06 7.74
C ALA A 8 -4.42 -12.63 6.89
N PRO A 9 -3.15 -12.95 7.23
CA PRO A 9 -2.02 -12.58 6.38
C PRO A 9 -2.05 -13.23 4.99
N LEU A 10 -2.50 -14.50 4.90
CA LEU A 10 -2.60 -15.20 3.61
C LEU A 10 -3.71 -14.60 2.75
N LEU A 11 -4.88 -14.34 3.34
CA LEU A 11 -5.97 -13.65 2.67
C LEU A 11 -5.56 -12.25 2.21
N PHE A 12 -4.83 -11.52 3.05
CA PHE A 12 -4.29 -10.22 2.70
C PHE A 12 -3.37 -10.30 1.49
N VAL A 13 -2.39 -11.21 1.48
CA VAL A 13 -1.48 -11.38 0.33
C VAL A 13 -2.27 -11.69 -0.95
N LEU A 14 -3.21 -12.64 -0.90
CA LEU A 14 -4.05 -13.00 -2.04
C LEU A 14 -4.85 -11.80 -2.58
N LEU A 15 -5.58 -11.10 -1.71
CA LEU A 15 -6.42 -9.95 -2.08
C LEU A 15 -5.59 -8.72 -2.49
N TRP A 16 -4.38 -8.57 -1.94
CA TRP A 16 -3.51 -7.45 -2.28
C TRP A 16 -2.83 -7.66 -3.62
N SER A 17 -2.38 -8.89 -3.91
CA SER A 17 -1.73 -9.25 -5.17
C SER A 17 -2.63 -9.04 -6.39
N THR A 18 -3.95 -9.21 -6.25
CA THR A 18 -4.90 -8.93 -7.35
C THR A 18 -4.92 -7.45 -7.77
N GLY A 19 -4.42 -6.53 -6.95
CA GLY A 19 -4.31 -5.11 -7.27
C GLY A 19 -3.46 -4.83 -8.53
N PHE A 20 -2.34 -5.54 -8.71
CA PHE A 20 -1.50 -5.41 -9.90
C PHE A 20 -2.17 -5.97 -11.16
N ILE A 21 -2.98 -7.02 -11.00
CA ILE A 21 -3.80 -7.58 -12.09
C ILE A 21 -4.85 -6.55 -12.50
N GLY A 22 -5.55 -5.96 -11.51
CA GLY A 22 -6.51 -4.89 -11.74
C GLY A 22 -5.90 -3.67 -12.44
N ALA A 23 -4.69 -3.26 -12.06
CA ALA A 23 -3.96 -2.20 -12.76
C ALA A 23 -3.71 -2.56 -14.23
N ARG A 24 -3.18 -3.75 -14.51
CA ARG A 24 -2.90 -4.20 -15.88
C ARG A 24 -4.16 -4.27 -16.74
N LEU A 25 -5.29 -4.69 -16.18
CA LEU A 25 -6.56 -4.84 -16.90
C LEU A 25 -7.34 -3.53 -17.02
N GLY A 26 -7.21 -2.61 -16.05
CA GLY A 26 -7.96 -1.36 -16.01
C GLY A 26 -7.30 -0.19 -16.76
N LEU A 27 -5.97 -0.11 -16.73
CA LEU A 27 -5.22 1.00 -17.35
C LEU A 27 -5.35 1.12 -18.88
N PRO A 28 -5.69 0.06 -19.66
CA PRO A 28 -6.04 0.23 -21.07
C PRO A 28 -7.34 1.01 -21.32
N HIS A 29 -8.20 1.17 -20.30
CA HIS A 29 -9.55 1.72 -20.45
C HIS A 29 -9.76 3.06 -19.73
N ALA A 30 -8.86 3.43 -18.82
CA ALA A 30 -8.97 4.66 -18.05
C ALA A 30 -7.59 5.18 -17.65
N GLU A 31 -7.48 6.50 -17.51
CA GLU A 31 -6.30 7.13 -16.92
C GLU A 31 -6.07 6.62 -15.49
N PRO A 32 -4.80 6.47 -15.05
CA PRO A 32 -4.46 5.82 -13.78
C PRO A 32 -5.12 6.46 -12.57
N LEU A 33 -5.11 7.80 -12.49
CA LEU A 33 -5.66 8.52 -11.33
C LEU A 33 -7.19 8.49 -11.34
N THR A 34 -7.81 8.63 -12.52
CA THR A 34 -9.27 8.50 -12.68
C THR A 34 -9.76 7.10 -12.29
N PHE A 35 -9.05 6.05 -12.69
CA PHE A 35 -9.37 4.68 -12.30
C PHE A 35 -9.29 4.50 -10.77
N LEU A 36 -8.24 5.04 -10.14
CA LEU A 36 -8.10 4.99 -8.68
C LEU A 36 -9.17 5.81 -7.97
N LEU A 37 -9.50 7.00 -8.44
CA LEU A 37 -10.54 7.86 -7.88
C LEU A 37 -11.88 7.13 -7.82
N LEU A 38 -12.30 6.52 -8.95
CA LEU A 38 -13.54 5.75 -9.02
C LEU A 38 -13.50 4.54 -8.05
N ARG A 39 -12.38 3.82 -8.03
CA ARG A 39 -12.19 2.70 -7.11
C ARG A 39 -12.29 3.13 -5.65
N TYR A 40 -11.67 4.26 -5.29
CA TYR A 40 -11.70 4.78 -3.92
C TYR A 40 -13.07 5.32 -3.53
N ALA A 41 -13.79 5.97 -4.45
CA ALA A 41 -15.17 6.37 -4.23
C ALA A 41 -16.07 5.17 -3.89
N VAL A 42 -15.96 4.07 -4.65
CA VAL A 42 -16.69 2.82 -4.36
C VAL A 42 -16.29 2.26 -2.98
N VAL A 43 -15.00 2.22 -2.66
CA VAL A 43 -14.51 1.73 -1.37
C VAL A 43 -15.03 2.57 -0.21
N ILE A 44 -15.02 3.90 -0.34
CA ILE A 44 -15.52 4.83 0.68
C ILE A 44 -17.01 4.59 0.93
N VAL A 45 -17.82 4.48 -0.12
CA VAL A 45 -19.26 4.24 0.02
C VAL A 45 -19.54 2.91 0.72
N LEU A 46 -18.88 1.83 0.28
CA LEU A 46 -19.06 0.51 0.87
C LEU A 46 -18.61 0.45 2.33
N LEU A 47 -17.43 0.97 2.64
CA LEU A 47 -16.91 0.96 4.00
C LEU A 47 -17.67 1.91 4.93
N ALA A 48 -18.14 3.06 4.43
CA ALA A 48 -19.02 3.95 5.19
C ALA A 48 -20.36 3.29 5.51
N ALA A 49 -20.95 2.56 4.55
CA ALA A 49 -22.18 1.80 4.78
C ALA A 49 -21.99 0.70 5.84
N VAL A 50 -20.88 -0.05 5.78
CA VAL A 50 -20.53 -1.05 6.80
C VAL A 50 -20.30 -0.40 8.16
N ALA A 51 -19.55 0.71 8.21
CA ALA A 51 -19.29 1.44 9.45
C ALA A 51 -20.60 1.96 10.09
N ALA A 52 -21.53 2.47 9.27
CA ALA A 52 -22.85 2.91 9.72
C ALA A 52 -23.71 1.74 10.24
N ALA A 53 -23.79 0.64 9.48
CA ALA A 53 -24.55 -0.55 9.86
C ALA A 53 -24.05 -1.17 11.18
N MET A 54 -22.73 -1.17 11.39
CA MET A 54 -22.11 -1.69 12.61
C MET A 54 -21.99 -0.66 13.74
N ARG A 55 -22.47 0.58 13.54
CA ARG A 55 -22.33 1.71 14.48
C ARG A 55 -20.91 1.87 15.00
N ALA A 56 -19.95 1.78 14.08
CA ALA A 56 -18.53 1.84 14.41
C ALA A 56 -18.14 3.24 14.94
N PRO A 57 -17.27 3.32 15.96
CA PRO A 57 -16.82 4.59 16.51
C PRO A 57 -15.93 5.33 15.51
N TRP A 58 -16.21 6.61 15.29
CA TRP A 58 -15.39 7.49 14.45
C TRP A 58 -14.23 8.11 15.25
N PRO A 59 -13.15 8.56 14.57
CA PRO A 59 -12.08 9.29 15.23
C PRO A 59 -12.64 10.53 15.94
N LYS A 60 -12.34 10.66 17.24
CA LYS A 60 -12.98 11.66 18.12
C LYS A 60 -12.36 13.06 18.04
N THR A 61 -11.14 13.17 17.50
CA THR A 61 -10.38 14.42 17.49
C THR A 61 -9.94 14.78 16.07
N ALA A 62 -9.91 16.08 15.76
CA ALA A 62 -9.39 16.58 14.49
C ALA A 62 -7.94 16.14 14.24
N ARG A 63 -7.14 16.04 15.30
CA ARG A 63 -5.77 15.52 15.23
C ARG A 63 -5.71 14.05 14.79
N ALA A 64 -6.63 13.20 15.26
CA ALA A 64 -6.72 11.82 14.81
C ALA A 64 -7.11 11.73 13.34
N TRP A 65 -8.08 12.55 12.90
CA TRP A 65 -8.44 12.67 11.49
C TRP A 65 -7.26 13.09 10.62
N LEU A 66 -6.48 14.08 11.06
CA LEU A 66 -5.29 14.54 10.35
C LEU A 66 -4.24 13.43 10.23
N HIS A 67 -3.89 12.76 11.32
CA HIS A 67 -2.87 11.71 11.28
C HIS A 67 -3.30 10.50 10.41
N ILE A 68 -4.56 10.08 10.53
CA ILE A 68 -5.12 9.00 9.71
C ILE A 68 -5.16 9.43 8.24
N GLY A 69 -5.57 10.67 7.97
CA GLY A 69 -5.63 11.21 6.61
C GLY A 69 -4.24 11.32 5.96
N VAL A 70 -3.22 11.80 6.68
CA VAL A 70 -1.83 11.85 6.19
C VAL A 70 -1.32 10.44 5.88
N SER A 71 -1.57 9.47 6.76
CA SER A 71 -1.24 8.07 6.49
C SER A 71 -1.96 7.56 5.23
N GLY A 72 -3.24 7.88 5.08
CA GLY A 72 -4.05 7.54 3.91
C GLY A 72 -3.51 8.14 2.61
N VAL A 73 -3.09 9.40 2.60
CA VAL A 73 -2.44 10.04 1.44
C VAL A 73 -1.15 9.32 1.06
N LEU A 74 -0.27 9.03 2.03
CA LEU A 74 0.99 8.33 1.78
C LEU A 74 0.76 6.91 1.21
N VAL A 75 -0.20 6.17 1.77
CA VAL A 75 -0.48 4.77 1.44
C VAL A 75 -1.40 4.60 0.24
N HIS A 76 -2.36 5.48 -0.01
CA HIS A 76 -3.34 5.30 -1.08
C HIS A 76 -3.17 6.28 -2.24
N ALA A 77 -2.75 7.53 -1.99
CA ALA A 77 -2.49 8.47 -3.08
C ALA A 77 -1.07 8.29 -3.62
N ILE A 78 -0.04 8.44 -2.79
CA ILE A 78 1.37 8.41 -3.25
C ILE A 78 1.76 6.99 -3.67
N TYR A 79 1.51 6.00 -2.83
CA TYR A 79 1.87 4.62 -3.14
C TYR A 79 1.07 4.05 -4.32
N LEU A 80 -0.24 3.87 -4.18
CA LEU A 80 -1.02 3.25 -5.26
C LEU A 80 -1.07 4.13 -6.51
N GLY A 81 -1.15 5.46 -6.36
CA GLY A 81 -1.05 6.38 -7.50
C GLY A 81 0.28 6.27 -8.22
N GLY A 82 1.41 6.27 -7.49
CA GLY A 82 2.73 6.09 -8.08
C GLY A 82 2.90 4.75 -8.78
N VAL A 83 2.36 3.66 -8.24
CA VAL A 83 2.34 2.33 -8.90
C VAL A 83 1.53 2.37 -10.20
N PHE A 84 0.31 2.90 -10.17
CA PHE A 84 -0.56 2.93 -11.35
C PHE A 84 0.00 3.83 -12.44
N VAL A 85 0.57 4.98 -12.07
CA VAL A 85 1.26 5.90 -13.00
C VAL A 85 2.54 5.27 -13.56
N ALA A 86 3.31 4.54 -12.76
CA ALA A 86 4.48 3.82 -13.25
C ALA A 86 4.07 2.81 -14.33
N ILE A 87 3.03 2.02 -14.06
CA ILE A 87 2.53 1.01 -15.00
C ILE A 87 1.96 1.65 -16.27
N SER A 88 1.21 2.75 -16.14
CA SER A 88 0.66 3.46 -17.30
C SER A 88 1.75 4.09 -18.17
N ARG A 89 2.91 4.42 -17.59
CA ARG A 89 4.09 4.92 -18.32
C ARG A 89 4.99 3.81 -18.86
N GLY A 90 4.54 2.56 -18.83
CA GLY A 90 5.22 1.43 -19.45
C GLY A 90 6.08 0.60 -18.50
N LEU A 91 6.10 0.88 -17.19
CA LEU A 91 6.78 -0.01 -16.25
C LEU A 91 5.99 -1.33 -16.17
N PRO A 92 6.61 -2.49 -16.44
CA PRO A 92 5.91 -3.76 -16.32
C PRO A 92 5.39 -3.96 -14.89
N ALA A 93 4.12 -4.40 -14.74
CA ALA A 93 3.51 -4.60 -13.42
C ALA A 93 4.32 -5.54 -12.52
N GLY A 94 4.97 -6.55 -13.10
CA GLY A 94 5.91 -7.42 -12.39
C GLY A 94 7.08 -6.63 -11.80
N VAL A 95 7.76 -5.80 -12.61
CA VAL A 95 8.88 -4.95 -12.14
C VAL A 95 8.41 -3.99 -11.05
N SER A 96 7.26 -3.34 -11.22
CA SER A 96 6.66 -2.47 -10.19
C SER A 96 6.43 -3.22 -8.87
N SER A 97 5.94 -4.46 -8.93
CA SER A 97 5.73 -5.30 -7.73
C SER A 97 7.04 -5.67 -7.01
N VAL A 98 8.16 -5.84 -7.72
CA VAL A 98 9.48 -6.03 -7.09
C VAL A 98 9.93 -4.76 -6.40
N VAL A 99 9.86 -3.62 -7.09
CA VAL A 99 10.28 -2.32 -6.55
C VAL A 99 9.55 -2.04 -5.23
N VAL A 100 8.23 -2.18 -5.23
CA VAL A 100 7.42 -2.00 -4.03
C VAL A 100 7.66 -3.13 -3.02
N GLY A 101 7.90 -4.36 -3.49
CA GLY A 101 8.23 -5.51 -2.65
C GLY A 101 9.50 -5.35 -1.82
N ILE A 102 10.32 -4.33 -2.10
CA ILE A 102 11.45 -3.91 -1.25
C ILE A 102 10.96 -3.28 0.07
N GLN A 103 9.72 -2.79 0.13
CA GLN A 103 9.17 -2.08 1.28
C GLN A 103 9.48 -2.76 2.62
N PRO A 104 9.27 -4.06 2.83
CA PRO A 104 9.53 -4.70 4.12
C PRO A 104 11.01 -4.63 4.53
N LEU A 105 11.94 -4.73 3.57
CA LEU A 105 13.38 -4.59 3.82
C LEU A 105 13.73 -3.15 4.18
N LEU A 106 13.18 -2.18 3.44
CA LEU A 106 13.39 -0.76 3.72
C LEU A 106 12.80 -0.36 5.07
N THR A 107 11.58 -0.81 5.37
CA THR A 107 10.94 -0.61 6.68
C THR A 107 11.76 -1.27 7.78
N ALA A 108 12.24 -2.51 7.61
CA ALA A 108 13.08 -3.19 8.61
C ALA A 108 14.41 -2.45 8.87
N ALA A 109 15.06 -1.95 7.82
CA ALA A 109 16.30 -1.19 7.94
C ALA A 109 16.12 0.13 8.71
N VAL A 110 14.99 0.80 8.50
CA VAL A 110 14.72 2.13 9.08
C VAL A 110 13.97 2.03 10.43
N ALA A 111 13.27 0.93 10.70
CA ALA A 111 12.49 0.74 11.93
C ALA A 111 13.33 0.86 13.21
N GLY A 112 14.58 0.37 13.19
CA GLY A 112 15.49 0.52 14.34
C GLY A 112 15.79 1.96 14.70
N TRP A 113 15.96 2.83 13.70
CA TRP A 113 16.24 4.24 13.91
C TRP A 113 14.97 5.06 14.23
N LEU A 114 13.86 4.82 13.53
CA LEU A 114 12.64 5.64 13.66
C LEU A 114 11.68 5.17 14.75
N LEU A 115 11.67 3.88 15.07
CA LEU A 115 10.73 3.26 16.01
C LEU A 115 11.44 2.63 17.22
N GLY A 116 12.77 2.56 17.24
CA GLY A 116 13.54 1.92 18.31
C GLY A 116 13.41 0.40 18.33
N GLU A 117 12.97 -0.23 17.24
CA GLU A 117 12.71 -1.66 17.16
C GLU A 117 13.90 -2.43 16.56
N SER A 118 14.31 -3.53 17.20
CA SER A 118 15.37 -4.38 16.65
C SER A 118 14.79 -5.52 15.82
N VAL A 119 15.34 -5.71 14.62
CA VAL A 119 14.99 -6.82 13.72
C VAL A 119 15.96 -7.97 13.96
N THR A 120 15.44 -9.12 14.35
CA THR A 120 16.23 -10.31 14.66
C THR A 120 16.89 -10.90 13.41
N ARG A 121 17.99 -11.65 13.58
CA ARG A 121 18.66 -12.35 12.46
C ARG A 121 17.73 -13.29 11.70
N LYS A 122 16.81 -13.97 12.41
CA LYS A 122 15.82 -14.87 11.78
C LYS A 122 14.84 -14.10 10.88
N GLN A 123 14.41 -12.90 11.30
CA GLN A 123 13.55 -12.04 10.49
C GLN A 123 14.28 -11.52 9.26
N TRP A 124 15.55 -11.13 9.39
CA TRP A 124 16.39 -10.73 8.25
C TRP A 124 16.55 -11.85 7.22
N LEU A 125 16.78 -13.09 7.66
CA LEU A 125 16.84 -14.25 6.76
C LEU A 125 15.51 -14.48 6.04
N GLY A 126 14.38 -14.38 6.76
CA GLY A 126 13.05 -14.51 6.16
C GLY A 126 12.77 -13.42 5.11
N LEU A 127 13.15 -12.17 5.40
CA LEU A 127 13.04 -11.05 4.46
C LEU A 127 13.89 -11.26 3.21
N ALA A 128 15.15 -11.69 3.39
CA ALA A 128 16.06 -11.96 2.27
C ALA A 128 15.55 -13.11 1.38
N LEU A 129 15.07 -14.20 1.98
CA LEU A 129 14.50 -15.33 1.25
C LEU A 129 13.22 -14.95 0.50
N GLY A 130 12.33 -14.18 1.13
CA GLY A 130 11.10 -13.68 0.49
C GLY A 130 11.41 -12.75 -0.69
N PHE A 131 12.35 -11.83 -0.51
CA PHE A 131 12.81 -10.93 -1.57
C PHE A 131 13.43 -11.70 -2.74
N LEU A 132 14.29 -12.68 -2.45
CA LEU A 132 14.89 -13.53 -3.48
C LEU A 132 13.82 -14.28 -4.29
N GLY A 133 12.78 -14.81 -3.62
CA GLY A 133 11.64 -15.44 -4.30
C GLY A 133 10.93 -14.49 -5.26
N VAL A 134 10.68 -13.25 -4.84
CA VAL A 134 10.06 -12.21 -5.70
C VAL A 134 10.94 -11.90 -6.91
N VAL A 135 12.26 -11.74 -6.71
CA VAL A 135 13.21 -11.51 -7.81
C VAL A 135 13.22 -12.68 -8.79
N LEU A 136 13.26 -13.92 -8.31
CA LEU A 136 13.26 -15.12 -9.16
C LEU A 136 11.99 -15.24 -10.02
N VAL A 137 10.83 -14.83 -9.50
CA VAL A 137 9.56 -14.84 -10.24
C VAL A 137 9.53 -13.75 -11.31
N VAL A 138 10.09 -12.57 -11.01
CA VAL A 138 10.03 -11.42 -11.91
C VAL A 138 11.22 -11.34 -12.86
N GLN A 139 12.28 -12.12 -12.66
CA GLN A 139 13.50 -12.00 -13.46
C GLN A 139 13.29 -12.16 -14.96
N ALA A 140 12.32 -12.98 -15.38
CA ALA A 140 11.95 -13.16 -16.78
C ALA A 140 11.36 -11.88 -17.44
N LYS A 141 11.08 -10.84 -16.64
CA LYS A 141 10.62 -9.52 -17.08
C LYS A 141 11.76 -8.48 -17.12
N PHE A 142 12.96 -8.80 -16.59
CA PHE A 142 14.16 -7.96 -16.70
C PHE A 142 14.79 -8.12 -18.08
N GLY A 143 14.21 -7.45 -19.07
CA GLY A 143 14.73 -7.38 -20.44
C GLY A 143 14.02 -6.30 -21.27
N MET A 144 13.08 -5.57 -20.67
CA MET A 144 12.41 -4.42 -21.27
C MET A 144 13.13 -3.15 -20.83
N GLU A 145 13.49 -2.32 -21.79
CA GLU A 145 13.96 -0.96 -21.51
C GLU A 145 12.76 -0.12 -21.03
N PHE A 146 12.92 0.54 -19.89
CA PHE A 146 11.95 1.49 -19.36
C PHE A 146 12.66 2.79 -18.95
N GLY A 147 12.03 3.93 -19.24
CA GLY A 147 12.59 5.23 -18.91
C GLY A 147 12.45 5.60 -17.43
N TRP A 148 13.23 6.59 -17.00
CA TRP A 148 13.12 7.20 -15.66
C TRP A 148 11.72 7.75 -15.37
N SER A 149 10.98 8.16 -16.41
CA SER A 149 9.59 8.62 -16.30
C SER A 149 8.64 7.55 -15.75
N ALA A 150 8.94 6.26 -15.97
CA ALA A 150 8.16 5.12 -15.50
C ALA A 150 8.69 4.56 -14.16
N LEU A 151 10.02 4.61 -13.95
CA LEU A 151 10.65 4.13 -12.70
C LEU A 151 10.43 5.10 -11.52
N LEU A 152 10.55 6.41 -11.75
CA LEU A 152 10.48 7.41 -10.69
C LEU A 152 9.16 7.35 -9.90
N PRO A 153 7.96 7.24 -10.53
CA PRO A 153 6.71 7.06 -9.80
C PRO A 153 6.67 5.78 -8.94
N ALA A 154 7.30 4.69 -9.38
CA ALA A 154 7.39 3.45 -8.59
C ALA A 154 8.32 3.60 -7.37
N VAL A 155 9.42 4.35 -7.53
CA VAL A 155 10.31 4.69 -6.40
C VAL A 155 9.61 5.60 -5.40
N LEU A 156 8.91 6.64 -5.88
CA LEU A 156 8.09 7.50 -5.02
C LEU A 156 6.99 6.69 -4.31
N ALA A 157 6.41 5.71 -5.00
CA ALA A 157 5.44 4.81 -4.39
C ALA A 157 6.03 3.98 -3.25
N LEU A 158 7.23 3.40 -3.46
CA LEU A 158 7.98 2.68 -2.43
C LEU A 158 8.25 3.57 -1.21
N LEU A 159 8.74 4.79 -1.43
CA LEU A 159 8.99 5.75 -0.35
C LEU A 159 7.70 6.16 0.37
N GLY A 160 6.62 6.35 -0.38
CA GLY A 160 5.29 6.67 0.12
C GLY A 160 4.74 5.58 1.03
N ILE A 161 4.74 4.32 0.60
CA ILE A 161 4.24 3.21 1.42
C ILE A 161 5.12 2.96 2.65
N THR A 162 6.44 3.05 2.53
CA THR A 162 7.35 2.87 3.67
C THR A 162 7.13 3.97 4.70
N SER A 163 7.12 5.23 4.27
CA SER A 163 6.90 6.39 5.15
C SER A 163 5.50 6.35 5.76
N GLY A 164 4.48 6.04 4.96
CA GLY A 164 3.09 5.91 5.38
C GLY A 164 2.88 4.83 6.44
N THR A 165 3.52 3.67 6.26
CA THR A 165 3.44 2.56 7.22
C THR A 165 4.09 2.92 8.56
N ILE A 166 5.28 3.53 8.52
CA ILE A 166 6.00 3.98 9.73
C ILE A 166 5.20 5.11 10.43
N TYR A 167 4.69 6.06 9.66
CA TYR A 167 3.87 7.16 10.17
C TYR A 167 2.60 6.64 10.84
N GLN A 168 1.88 5.72 10.18
CA GLN A 168 0.67 5.10 10.72
C GLN A 168 0.97 4.40 12.04
N LYS A 169 2.05 3.61 12.09
CA LYS A 169 2.45 2.90 13.30
C LYS A 169 2.79 3.85 14.45
N ARG A 170 3.43 4.98 14.15
CA ARG A 170 3.86 5.97 15.16
C ARG A 170 2.73 6.85 15.68
N PHE A 171 1.83 7.32 14.80
CA PHE A 171 0.82 8.33 15.13
C PHE A 171 -0.62 7.81 15.18
N CYS A 172 -0.88 6.64 14.60
CA CYS A 172 -2.20 6.00 14.55
C CYS A 172 -2.16 4.57 15.14
N PRO A 173 -1.62 4.33 16.35
CA PRO A 173 -1.46 2.97 16.89
C PRO A 173 -2.80 2.29 17.23
N HIS A 174 -3.83 3.08 17.54
CA HIS A 174 -5.15 2.57 17.94
C HIS A 174 -6.24 3.38 17.26
N PHE A 175 -6.87 2.81 16.24
CA PHE A 175 -8.08 3.34 15.62
C PHE A 175 -8.94 2.20 15.11
N ASP A 176 -10.25 2.43 14.98
CA ASP A 176 -11.18 1.42 14.47
C ASP A 176 -10.95 1.24 12.96
N LEU A 177 -10.67 0.02 12.53
CA LEU A 177 -10.34 -0.27 11.13
C LEU A 177 -11.47 0.09 10.15
N ARG A 178 -12.73 0.06 10.60
CA ARG A 178 -13.90 0.30 9.74
C ARG A 178 -14.02 1.77 9.38
N THR A 179 -14.01 2.64 10.38
CA THR A 179 -14.09 4.11 10.18
C THR A 179 -12.74 4.70 9.79
N GLY A 180 -11.65 4.11 10.26
CA GLY A 180 -10.30 4.50 9.92
C GLY A 180 -9.97 4.30 8.45
N ALA A 181 -10.35 3.16 7.87
CA ALA A 181 -10.18 2.94 6.43
C ALA A 181 -10.90 4.01 5.60
N VAL A 182 -12.15 4.35 5.97
CA VAL A 182 -12.87 5.46 5.33
C VAL A 182 -12.09 6.78 5.46
N ALA A 183 -11.62 7.09 6.67
CA ALA A 183 -10.84 8.30 6.94
C ALA A 183 -9.51 8.35 6.17
N GLN A 184 -8.89 7.20 5.87
CA GLN A 184 -7.68 7.11 5.05
C GLN A 184 -7.95 7.39 3.56
N PHE A 185 -9.09 6.93 3.02
CA PHE A 185 -9.42 7.10 1.61
C PHE A 185 -10.02 8.48 1.30
N LEU A 186 -10.70 9.14 2.25
CA LEU A 186 -11.30 10.46 2.02
C LEU A 186 -10.33 11.53 1.45
N PRO A 187 -9.14 11.78 2.04
CA PRO A 187 -8.25 12.80 1.51
C PRO A 187 -7.66 12.45 0.15
N THR A 188 -7.68 11.18 -0.26
CA THR A 188 -7.15 10.78 -1.56
C THR A 188 -8.13 11.03 -2.71
N LEU A 189 -9.36 11.47 -2.43
CA LEU A 189 -10.28 11.95 -3.47
C LEU A 189 -9.97 13.37 -3.94
N LEU A 190 -9.15 14.10 -3.19
CA LEU A 190 -8.80 15.50 -3.47
C LEU A 190 -7.50 15.66 -4.28
N LEU A 191 -6.85 14.55 -4.63
CA LEU A 191 -5.55 14.47 -5.28
C LEU A 191 -5.66 13.71 -6.61
#